data_AF-A0A3D0GV99-F1
#
_entry.id   AF-A0A3D0GV99-F1
#
_cell.length_a   1.000
_cell.length_b   1.000
_cell.length_c   1.000
_cell.angle_alpha   90.00
_cell.angle_beta   90.00
_cell.angle_gamma   90.00
#
_symmetry.space_group_name_H-M   'P 1'
#
loop_
_entity.id
_entity.type
_entity.pdbx_description
1 polymer ?
#
loop_
_entity_poly.entity_id
_entity_poly.type
_entity_poly.pdbx_seq_one_letter_code
_entity_poly.pdbx_strand_id
1 'polypeptide(L)'
;MRIDEDIKACIFDMDGTLIDSMGVWHDIDIAFADRFGFELHEGYKEEIQGLTFYDTAVYYKKTYGLDLSIDEILKIWDDMAY
;
A
#
# COMPACT_ATOMS: atom_id res chain seq x y z
N MET A 1 -11.61 23.59 -2.12
CA MET A 1 -11.63 23.48 -0.64
C MET A 1 -11.92 24.84 -0.05
N ARG A 2 -12.90 24.96 0.85
CA ARG A 2 -13.18 26.19 1.60
C ARG A 2 -12.81 25.91 3.06
N ILE A 3 -11.93 26.74 3.61
CA ILE A 3 -11.52 26.70 5.00
C ILE A 3 -12.18 27.92 5.66
N ASP A 4 -12.98 27.70 6.71
CA ASP A 4 -13.65 28.77 7.46
C ASP A 4 -12.63 29.64 8.22
N GLU A 5 -12.97 30.91 8.42
CA GLU A 5 -12.06 31.94 8.97
C GLU A 5 -11.63 31.69 10.42
N ASP A 6 -12.30 30.79 11.15
CA ASP A 6 -11.99 30.40 12.53
C ASP A 6 -11.03 29.20 12.66
N ILE A 7 -10.60 28.58 11.56
CA ILE A 7 -9.69 27.44 11.60
C ILE A 7 -8.24 27.93 11.74
N LYS A 8 -7.64 27.66 12.91
CA LYS A 8 -6.27 28.07 13.26
C LYS A 8 -5.17 27.22 12.59
N ALA A 9 -5.48 25.98 12.21
CA ALA A 9 -4.58 25.08 11.45
C ALA A 9 -5.37 23.89 10.86
N CYS A 10 -4.93 23.38 9.70
CA CYS A 10 -5.35 22.10 9.13
C CYS A 10 -4.12 21.22 8.94
N ILE A 11 -4.20 19.94 9.32
CA ILE A 11 -3.20 18.93 8.98
C ILE A 11 -3.77 18.13 7.83
N PHE A 12 -3.07 18.16 6.71
CA PHE A 12 -3.37 17.33 5.55
C PHE A 12 -2.42 16.15 5.56
N ASP A 13 -2.97 14.97 5.29
CA ASP A 13 -2.15 13.86 4.86
C ASP A 13 -1.49 14.21 3.51
N MET A 14 -0.36 13.58 3.19
CA MET A 14 0.34 13.84 1.93
C MET A 14 -0.12 12.86 0.84
N ASP A 15 -0.34 11.60 1.24
CA ASP A 15 -0.70 10.51 0.36
C ASP A 15 -2.20 10.52 0.06
N GLY A 16 -2.56 10.49 -1.24
CA GLY A 16 -3.95 10.50 -1.67
C GLY A 16 -4.73 11.82 -1.47
N THR A 17 -4.08 12.89 -0.99
CA THR A 17 -4.70 14.21 -0.81
C THR A 17 -4.05 15.32 -1.63
N LEU A 18 -2.72 15.36 -1.74
CA LEU A 18 -2.01 16.32 -2.61
C LEU A 18 -1.34 15.67 -3.82
N ILE A 19 -1.03 14.38 -3.75
CA ILE A 19 -0.44 13.58 -4.83
C ILE A 19 -1.28 12.31 -5.01
N ASP A 20 -1.54 11.92 -6.26
CA ASP A 20 -2.20 10.65 -6.60
C ASP A 20 -1.21 9.49 -6.51
N SER A 21 -0.65 9.27 -5.33
CA SER A 21 0.31 8.20 -5.04
C SER A 21 -0.36 6.85 -4.78
N MET A 22 -1.69 6.82 -4.59
CA MET A 22 -2.48 5.61 -4.29
C MET A 22 -2.65 4.69 -5.52
N GLY A 23 -2.55 5.21 -6.74
CA GLY A 23 -2.61 4.41 -7.97
C GLY A 23 -1.39 3.50 -8.16
N VAL A 24 -0.19 4.03 -7.89
CA VAL A 24 1.07 3.29 -8.09
C VAL A 24 1.13 2.05 -7.20
N TRP A 25 0.73 2.17 -5.93
CA TRP A 25 0.71 1.04 -5.01
C TRP A 25 -0.30 -0.03 -5.40
N HIS A 26 -1.45 0.36 -5.94
CA HIS A 26 -2.42 -0.61 -6.44
C HIS A 26 -1.89 -1.40 -7.64
N ASP A 27 -1.20 -0.74 -8.55
CA ASP A 27 -0.57 -1.41 -9.71
C ASP A 27 0.56 -2.33 -9.26
N ILE A 28 1.34 -1.93 -8.25
CA ILE A 28 2.37 -2.78 -7.62
C ILE A 28 1.73 -4.00 -6.98
N ASP A 29 0.65 -3.86 -6.22
CA ASP A 29 -0.08 -4.99 -5.61
C ASP A 29 -0.50 -6.00 -6.67
N ILE A 30 -1.13 -5.53 -7.76
CA ILE A 30 -1.61 -6.38 -8.85
C ILE A 30 -0.43 -7.08 -9.55
N ALA A 31 0.61 -6.32 -9.93
CA ALA A 31 1.76 -6.87 -10.62
C ALA A 31 2.55 -7.85 -9.74
N PHE A 32 2.60 -7.60 -8.43
CA PHE A 32 3.22 -8.50 -7.47
C PHE A 32 2.40 -9.79 -7.33
N ALA A 33 1.08 -9.69 -7.23
CA ALA A 33 0.18 -10.84 -7.20
C ALA A 33 0.29 -11.71 -8.46
N ASP A 34 0.29 -11.10 -9.65
CA ASP A 34 0.47 -11.78 -10.93
C ASP A 34 1.84 -12.49 -11.02
N ARG A 35 2.92 -11.80 -10.61
CA ARG A 35 4.28 -12.35 -10.61
C ARG A 35 4.44 -13.60 -9.75
N PHE A 36 3.75 -13.66 -8.61
CA PHE A 36 3.83 -14.77 -7.66
C PHE A 36 2.65 -15.75 -7.80
N GLY A 37 1.74 -15.51 -8.74
CA GLY A 37 0.65 -16.43 -9.09
C GLY A 37 -0.42 -16.55 -8.02
N PHE A 38 -0.70 -15.48 -7.28
CA PHE A 38 -1.81 -15.43 -6.33
C PHE A 38 -2.82 -14.34 -6.71
N GLU A 39 -4.05 -14.48 -6.24
CA GLU A 39 -5.11 -13.50 -6.49
C GLU A 39 -5.38 -12.68 -5.24
N LEU A 40 -5.48 -11.35 -5.40
CA LEU A 40 -5.93 -10.46 -4.35
C LEU A 40 -7.43 -10.63 -4.16
N HIS A 41 -7.87 -10.91 -2.93
CA HIS A 41 -9.28 -11.06 -2.62
C HIS A 41 -9.99 -9.71 -2.48
N GLU A 42 -11.31 -9.70 -2.66
CA GLU A 42 -12.11 -8.51 -2.37
C GLU A 42 -11.99 -8.14 -0.88
N GLY A 43 -11.65 -6.88 -0.59
CA GLY A 43 -11.43 -6.40 0.78
C GLY A 43 -9.96 -6.29 1.20
N TYR A 44 -9.02 -6.78 0.39
CA TYR A 44 -7.60 -6.77 0.78
C TYR A 44 -7.08 -5.34 1.07
N LYS A 45 -7.58 -4.34 0.33
CA LYS A 45 -7.16 -2.93 0.49
C LYS A 45 -7.54 -2.40 1.86
N GLU A 46 -8.76 -2.69 2.30
CA GLU A 46 -9.28 -2.30 3.62
C GLU A 46 -8.49 -2.97 4.75
N GLU A 47 -8.04 -4.21 4.55
CA GLU A 47 -7.23 -4.95 5.53
C GLU A 47 -5.80 -4.41 5.66
N ILE A 48 -5.22 -3.93 4.55
CA ILE A 48 -3.87 -3.33 4.57
C ILE A 48 -3.90 -1.82 4.82
N GLN A 49 -5.08 -1.20 4.79
CA GLN A 49 -5.21 0.24 5.02
C GLN A 49 -4.75 0.61 6.43
N GLY A 50 -3.79 1.54 6.51
CA GLY A 50 -3.21 1.98 7.78
C GLY A 50 -2.15 1.05 8.36
N LEU A 51 -1.82 -0.06 7.67
CA LEU A 51 -0.63 -0.84 7.98
C LEU A 51 0.62 -0.11 7.51
N THR A 52 1.73 -0.36 8.20
CA THR A 52 3.04 0.05 7.69
C THR A 52 3.44 -0.82 6.49
N PHE A 53 4.44 -0.37 5.72
CA PHE A 53 4.98 -1.14 4.60
C PHE A 53 5.47 -2.54 5.04
N TYR A 54 6.12 -2.61 6.20
CA TYR A 54 6.56 -3.87 6.81
C TYR A 54 5.37 -4.76 7.21
N ASP A 55 4.38 -4.20 7.90
CA ASP A 55 3.21 -4.96 8.34
C ASP A 55 2.39 -5.48 7.16
N THR A 56 2.35 -4.72 6.07
CA THR A 56 1.74 -5.14 4.80
C THR A 56 2.50 -6.33 4.21
N ALA A 57 3.83 -6.33 4.19
CA ALA A 57 4.61 -7.48 3.73
C ALA A 57 4.38 -8.73 4.61
N VAL A 58 4.29 -8.56 5.93
CA VAL A 58 3.95 -9.64 6.87
C VAL A 58 2.55 -10.19 6.59
N TYR A 59 1.58 -9.31 6.37
CA TYR A 59 0.23 -9.67 6.00
C TYR A 59 0.21 -10.48 4.70
N TYR A 60 0.84 -9.99 3.63
CA TYR A 60 0.90 -10.66 2.34
C TYR A 60 1.50 -12.06 2.44
N LYS A 61 2.64 -12.18 3.15
CA LYS A 61 3.28 -13.48 3.39
C LYS A 61 2.35 -14.47 4.08
N LYS A 62 1.64 -14.02 5.12
CA LYS A 62 0.74 -14.87 5.91
C LYS A 62 -0.53 -15.23 5.16
N THR A 63 -1.12 -14.29 4.44
CA THR A 63 -2.41 -14.44 3.74
C THR A 63 -2.27 -15.26 2.46
N TYR A 64 -1.20 -15.04 1.70
CA TYR A 64 -0.99 -15.68 0.39
C TYR A 64 0.08 -16.79 0.41
N GLY A 65 0.67 -17.08 1.58
CA GLY A 65 1.60 -18.20 1.75
C GLY A 65 2.92 -18.04 0.98
N LEU A 66 3.43 -16.81 0.87
CA LEU A 66 4.63 -16.52 0.08
C LEU A 66 5.87 -17.19 0.68
N ASP A 67 6.65 -17.89 -0.16
CA ASP A 67 7.94 -18.50 0.21
C ASP A 67 9.11 -17.50 0.14
N LEU A 68 8.83 -16.21 0.38
CA LEU A 68 9.80 -15.12 0.42
C LEU A 68 9.98 -14.64 1.86
N SER A 69 11.17 -14.24 2.24
CA SER A 69 11.38 -13.47 3.46
C SER A 69 10.72 -12.09 3.38
N ILE A 70 10.47 -11.46 4.52
CA ILE A 70 9.88 -10.11 4.55
C ILE A 70 10.78 -9.11 3.83
N ASP A 71 12.10 -9.20 4.02
CA ASP A 71 13.07 -8.32 3.37
C ASP A 71 13.06 -8.46 1.84
N GLU A 72 12.86 -9.68 1.32
CA GLU A 72 12.72 -9.90 -0.12
C GLU A 72 11.44 -9.28 -0.67
N ILE A 73 10.31 -9.40 0.03
CA ILE A 73 9.04 -8.78 -0.38
C ILE A 73 9.21 -7.25 -0.45
N LEU A 74 9.76 -6.65 0.60
CA LEU A 74 9.97 -5.20 0.68
C LEU A 74 10.90 -4.71 -0.43
N LYS A 75 11.97 -5.46 -0.71
CA LYS A 75 12.91 -5.14 -1.79
C LYS A 75 12.23 -5.20 -3.15
N ILE A 76 11.41 -6.21 -3.41
CA ILE A 76 10.70 -6.34 -4.69
C ILE A 76 9.75 -5.16 -4.88
N TRP A 77 9.01 -4.77 -3.85
CA TRP A 77 8.12 -3.60 -3.92
C TRP A 77 8.88 -2.30 -4.14
N ASP A 78 10.02 -2.10 -3.46
CA ASP A 78 10.90 -0.94 -3.69
C ASP A 78 11.39 -0.91 -5.14
N ASP A 79 11.89 -2.05 -5.66
CA ASP A 79 12.35 -2.20 -7.05
C ASP A 79 11.22 -1.94 -8.09
N MET A 80 9.94 -2.14 -7.71
CA MET A 80 8.78 -1.90 -8.57
C MET A 80 8.25 -0.46 -8.51
N ALA A 81 8.62 0.29 -7.48
CA ALA A 81 8.20 1.67 -7.28
C ALA A 81 9.11 2.70 -8.00
N TYR A 82 10.27 2.27 -8.52
CA TYR A 82 11.24 3.05 -9.31
C TYR A 82 11.12 2.82 -10.82
#